data_AF-A0A7C3SD95-F1
#
_entry.id   AF-A0A7C3SD95-F1
#
_cell.length_a   1.000
_cell.length_b   1.000
_cell.length_c   1.000
_cell.angle_alpha   90.00
_cell.angle_beta   90.00
_cell.angle_gamma   90.00
#
_symmetry.space_group_name_H-M   'P 1'
#
loop_
_entity.id
_entity.type
_entity.pdbx_description
1 polymer ?
#
loop_
_entity_poly.entity_id
_entity_poly.type
_entity_poly.pdbx_seq_one_letter_code
_entity_poly.pdbx_strand_id
1 'polypeptide(L)'
;MEEKLFSISTGVRGLDRMLLGGLQLGAVYDFYGASGVGKTQLCLQISTLASSPKEHKVGGVVLYVDPTGSFRPERLKEIAEERSLDAEKVLSQVYLYEPRAIEEQIAVLTQLKKMSRKPSVIIIDGVTDLFLSVNDISTRTLLGKHLHSLCF
;
A
#
# COMPACT_ATOMS: atom_id res chain seq x y z
N MET A 1 -20.22 -23.19 1.57
CA MET A 1 -19.54 -22.39 2.62
C MET A 1 -19.11 -21.11 1.96
N GLU A 2 -19.67 -19.96 2.35
CA GLU A 2 -19.09 -18.68 1.94
C GLU A 2 -17.72 -18.57 2.59
N GLU A 3 -16.66 -18.49 1.79
CA GLU A 3 -15.35 -18.10 2.29
C GLU A 3 -15.49 -16.71 2.91
N LYS A 4 -15.16 -16.60 4.20
CA LYS A 4 -15.15 -15.32 4.89
C LYS A 4 -13.94 -14.55 4.36
N LEU A 5 -14.13 -13.82 3.25
CA LEU A 5 -13.12 -12.93 2.70
C LEU A 5 -12.70 -11.95 3.79
N PHE A 6 -11.43 -12.01 4.17
CA PHE A 6 -10.85 -11.06 5.08
C PHE A 6 -10.68 -9.72 4.35
N SER A 7 -11.05 -8.63 5.00
CA SER A 7 -10.94 -7.28 4.46
C SER A 7 -10.17 -6.36 5.40
N ILE A 8 -9.62 -5.30 4.82
CA ILE A 8 -8.93 -4.22 5.51
C ILE A 8 -9.75 -2.96 5.36
N SER A 9 -10.27 -2.42 6.46
CA SER A 9 -10.94 -1.12 6.45
C SER A 9 -9.99 -0.05 5.92
N THR A 10 -10.52 0.83 5.08
CA THR A 10 -9.85 2.06 4.63
C THR A 10 -9.89 3.16 5.70
N GLY A 11 -10.67 2.94 6.76
CA GLY A 11 -10.99 3.95 7.76
C GLY A 11 -11.98 5.01 7.29
N VAL A 12 -12.47 4.91 6.04
CA VAL A 12 -13.47 5.80 5.44
C VAL A 12 -14.77 5.02 5.23
N ARG A 13 -15.76 5.27 6.08
CA ARG A 13 -17.04 4.51 6.08
C ARG A 13 -17.75 4.46 4.72
N GLY A 14 -17.68 5.54 3.94
CA GLY A 14 -18.29 5.57 2.60
C GLY A 14 -17.58 4.63 1.63
N LEU A 15 -16.25 4.67 1.62
CA LEU A 15 -15.43 3.81 0.78
C LEU A 15 -15.52 2.34 1.19
N ASP A 16 -15.48 2.05 2.49
CA ASP A 16 -15.67 0.70 2.99
C ASP A 16 -17.03 0.12 2.58
N ARG A 17 -18.10 0.92 2.59
CA ARG A 17 -19.41 0.51 2.11
C ARG A 17 -19.40 0.19 0.61
N MET A 18 -18.75 1.03 -0.20
CA MET A 18 -18.59 0.81 -1.64
C MET A 18 -17.78 -0.45 -1.94
N LEU A 19 -16.81 -0.78 -1.09
CA LEU A 19 -15.94 -1.95 -1.20
C LEU A 19 -16.48 -3.18 -0.44
N LEU A 20 -17.75 -3.17 -0.03
CA LEU A 20 -18.40 -4.29 0.67
C LEU A 20 -17.71 -4.71 1.98
N GLY A 21 -17.20 -3.73 2.74
CA GLY A 21 -16.57 -3.93 4.05
C GLY A 21 -15.06 -3.64 4.08
N GLY A 22 -14.50 -3.05 3.03
CA GLY A 22 -13.08 -2.66 2.95
C GLY A 22 -12.33 -3.34 1.81
N LEU A 23 -11.01 -3.21 1.80
CA LEU A 23 -10.12 -3.79 0.80
C LEU A 23 -10.00 -5.29 1.02
N GLN A 24 -10.47 -6.09 0.06
CA GLN A 24 -10.40 -7.54 0.11
C GLN A 24 -8.96 -8.02 -0.07
N LEU A 25 -8.55 -9.03 0.70
CA LEU A 25 -7.26 -9.68 0.49
C LEU A 25 -7.22 -10.35 -0.89
N GLY A 26 -6.05 -10.32 -1.53
CA GLY A 26 -5.84 -10.92 -2.86
C GLY A 26 -6.31 -10.05 -4.04
N ALA A 27 -6.80 -8.83 -3.78
CA ALA A 27 -7.18 -7.88 -4.82
C ALA A 27 -6.15 -6.75 -4.96
N VAL A 28 -6.07 -6.19 -6.17
CA VAL A 28 -5.29 -4.97 -6.47
C VAL A 28 -6.27 -3.81 -6.59
N TYR A 29 -5.98 -2.73 -5.87
CA TYR A 29 -6.76 -1.50 -5.88
C TYR A 29 -5.89 -0.34 -6.39
N ASP A 30 -6.40 0.40 -7.37
CA ASP A 30 -5.74 1.60 -7.89
C ASP A 30 -6.53 2.85 -7.48
N PHE A 31 -5.88 3.72 -6.72
CA PHE A 31 -6.43 5.00 -6.28
C PHE A 31 -5.76 6.13 -7.05
N TYR A 32 -6.45 6.66 -8.06
CA TYR A 32 -5.93 7.73 -8.91
C TYR A 32 -6.66 9.07 -8.66
N GLY A 33 -5.99 10.17 -8.99
CA GLY A 33 -6.54 11.53 -8.84
C GLY A 33 -5.47 12.60 -8.80
N ALA A 34 -5.88 13.87 -8.85
CA ALA A 34 -4.96 15.02 -8.82
C ALA A 34 -4.07 15.05 -7.57
N SER A 35 -2.97 15.81 -7.60
CA SER A 35 -2.15 16.02 -6.41
C SER A 35 -2.97 16.70 -5.29
N GLY A 36 -2.69 16.34 -4.04
CA GLY A 36 -3.35 16.93 -2.87
C GLY A 36 -4.76 16.41 -2.53
N VAL A 37 -5.37 15.53 -3.34
CA VAL A 37 -6.72 14.98 -3.05
C VAL A 37 -6.77 13.94 -1.92
N GLY A 38 -5.62 13.65 -1.29
CA GLY A 38 -5.55 12.76 -0.12
C GLY A 38 -5.10 11.32 -0.39
N LYS A 39 -4.56 10.99 -1.56
CA LYS A 39 -4.09 9.63 -1.90
C LYS A 39 -3.06 9.08 -0.90
N THR A 40 -1.97 9.81 -0.68
CA THR A 40 -0.94 9.47 0.33
C THR A 40 -1.53 9.38 1.73
N GLN A 41 -2.48 10.25 2.10
CA GLN A 41 -3.15 10.17 3.40
C GLN A 41 -3.98 8.88 3.55
N LEU A 42 -4.67 8.47 2.48
CA LEU A 42 -5.38 7.20 2.43
C LEU A 42 -4.41 6.01 2.57
N CYS A 43 -3.28 6.04 1.85
CA CYS A 43 -2.22 5.03 1.96
C CYS A 43 -1.68 4.90 3.39
N LEU A 44 -1.34 6.03 4.04
CA LEU A 44 -0.87 6.05 5.42
C LEU A 44 -1.94 5.52 6.38
N GLN A 45 -3.20 5.90 6.20
CA GLN A 45 -4.27 5.40 7.04
C GLN A 45 -4.50 3.89 6.90
N ILE A 46 -4.51 3.38 5.66
CA ILE A 46 -4.60 1.94 5.40
C ILE A 46 -3.40 1.22 6.05
N SER A 47 -2.19 1.80 5.96
CA SER A 47 -1.00 1.25 6.61
C SER A 47 -1.18 1.16 8.13
N THR A 48 -1.59 2.25 8.77
CA THR A 48 -1.84 2.29 10.22
C THR A 48 -2.84 1.23 10.66
N LEU A 49 -3.94 1.11 9.92
CA LEU A 49 -4.96 0.12 10.21
C LEU A 49 -4.40 -1.28 10.03
N ALA A 50 -3.85 -1.60 8.85
CA ALA A 50 -3.34 -2.93 8.49
C ALA A 50 -2.28 -3.47 9.48
N SER A 51 -1.46 -2.57 10.01
CA SER A 51 -0.43 -2.86 11.02
C SER A 51 -0.99 -3.16 12.42
N SER A 52 -2.24 -2.80 12.71
CA SER A 52 -2.85 -2.95 14.02
C SER A 52 -3.67 -4.24 14.15
N PRO A 53 -3.29 -5.17 15.03
CA PRO A 53 -4.08 -6.38 15.29
C PRO A 53 -5.40 -6.12 16.05
N LYS A 54 -5.65 -4.90 16.55
CA LYS A 54 -6.95 -4.54 17.17
C LYS A 54 -8.01 -4.21 16.12
N GLU A 55 -7.61 -3.62 14.99
CA GLU A 55 -8.52 -3.19 13.91
C GLU A 55 -8.72 -4.30 12.87
N HIS A 56 -7.73 -5.19 12.68
CA HIS A 56 -7.87 -6.35 11.79
C HIS A 56 -7.87 -7.68 12.52
N LYS A 57 -8.61 -8.62 11.95
CA LYS A 57 -8.45 -10.05 12.22
C LYS A 57 -7.12 -10.63 11.71
N VAL A 58 -6.39 -9.88 10.87
CA VAL A 58 -5.21 -10.33 10.10
C VAL A 58 -3.97 -9.45 10.38
N GLY A 59 -3.93 -8.73 11.51
CA GLY A 59 -2.85 -7.77 11.82
C GLY A 59 -1.47 -8.27 11.39
N GLY A 60 -0.78 -7.47 10.57
CA GLY A 60 0.39 -7.98 9.87
C GLY A 60 1.30 -6.90 9.30
N VAL A 61 2.39 -7.37 8.70
CA VAL A 61 3.46 -6.55 8.16
C VAL A 61 2.94 -5.79 6.94
N VAL A 62 3.18 -4.49 6.90
CA VAL A 62 2.92 -3.62 5.75
C VAL A 62 4.24 -3.30 5.08
N LEU A 63 4.29 -3.44 3.75
CA LEU A 63 5.36 -2.88 2.95
C LEU A 63 4.84 -1.62 2.25
N TYR A 64 5.46 -0.48 2.54
CA TYR A 64 5.21 0.79 1.88
C TYR A 64 6.34 1.05 0.89
N VAL A 65 6.03 1.14 -0.40
CA VAL A 65 6.96 1.47 -1.47
C VAL A 65 6.71 2.91 -1.88
N ASP A 66 7.71 3.77 -1.73
CA ASP A 66 7.59 5.21 -1.95
C ASP A 66 8.73 5.73 -2.85
N PRO A 67 8.56 5.69 -4.18
CA PRO A 67 9.51 6.30 -5.11
C PRO A 67 9.66 7.82 -4.97
N THR A 68 8.72 8.50 -4.32
CA THR A 68 8.64 9.98 -4.31
C THR A 68 9.14 10.61 -3.02
N GLY A 69 9.40 9.82 -1.98
CA GLY A 69 9.77 10.31 -0.65
C GLY A 69 8.66 11.15 -0.01
N SER A 70 7.40 10.78 -0.22
CA SER A 70 6.20 11.38 0.38
C SER A 70 5.86 10.84 1.77
N PHE A 71 6.35 9.65 2.12
CA PHE A 71 6.09 8.96 3.38
C PHE A 71 6.72 9.71 4.56
N ARG A 72 5.93 9.96 5.61
CA ARG A 72 6.38 10.62 6.85
C ARG A 72 6.02 9.73 8.04
N PRO A 73 7.00 9.11 8.75
CA PRO A 73 6.73 8.28 9.92
C PRO A 73 5.95 9.01 11.01
N GLU A 74 6.19 10.32 11.17
CA GLU A 74 5.51 11.17 12.15
C GLU A 74 4.01 11.22 11.84
N ARG A 75 3.64 11.30 10.56
CA ARG A 75 2.23 11.31 10.16
C ARG A 75 1.56 9.96 10.40
N LEU A 76 2.28 8.86 10.20
CA LEU A 76 1.78 7.52 10.53
C LEU A 76 1.52 7.37 12.04
N LYS A 77 2.42 7.92 12.87
CA LYS A 77 2.29 7.98 14.32
C LYS A 77 1.06 8.77 14.74
N GLU A 78 0.88 9.99 14.20
CA GLU A 78 -0.29 10.84 14.47
C GLU A 78 -1.60 10.09 14.16
N ILE A 79 -1.71 9.45 13.00
CA ILE A 79 -2.92 8.69 12.61
C ILE A 79 -3.17 7.53 13.58
N ALA A 80 -2.11 6.85 14.05
CA ALA A 80 -2.24 5.77 15.02
C ALA A 80 -2.77 6.28 16.37
N GLU A 81 -2.22 7.38 16.88
CA GLU A 81 -2.62 8.00 18.14
C GLU A 81 -4.07 8.52 18.08
N GLU A 82 -4.46 9.20 16.99
CA GLU A 82 -5.83 9.67 16.74
C GLU A 82 -6.85 8.51 16.75
N ARG A 83 -6.42 7.32 16.33
CA ARG A 83 -7.23 6.10 16.32
C ARG A 83 -7.13 5.29 17.61
N SER A 84 -6.48 5.82 18.66
CA SER A 84 -6.25 5.11 19.93
C SER A 84 -5.52 3.77 19.77
N LEU A 85 -4.61 3.70 18.78
CA LEU A 85 -3.75 2.56 18.51
C LEU A 85 -2.38 2.76 19.16
N ASP A 86 -1.66 1.65 19.34
CA ASP A 86 -0.27 1.67 19.80
C ASP A 86 0.63 2.08 18.62
N ALA A 87 1.06 3.34 18.62
CA ALA A 87 1.80 3.91 17.50
C ALA A 87 3.19 3.28 17.32
N GLU A 88 3.87 2.93 18.41
CA GLU A 88 5.17 2.25 18.34
C GLU A 88 5.02 0.86 17.72
N LYS A 89 3.96 0.14 18.10
CA LYS A 89 3.63 -1.13 17.47
C LYS A 89 3.30 -0.97 15.98
N VAL A 90 2.52 0.05 15.61
CA VAL A 90 2.21 0.34 14.20
C VAL A 90 3.49 0.61 13.41
N LEU A 91 4.33 1.52 13.90
CA LEU A 91 5.62 1.87 13.28
C LEU A 91 6.51 0.63 13.10
N SER A 92 6.55 -0.27 14.09
CA SER A 92 7.33 -1.50 14.01
C SER A 92 6.88 -2.51 12.94
N GLN A 93 5.66 -2.34 12.40
CA GLN A 93 5.07 -3.24 11.41
C GLN A 93 5.03 -2.65 9.99
N VAL A 94 5.40 -1.37 9.82
CA VAL A 94 5.45 -0.72 8.51
C VAL A 94 6.90 -0.64 8.05
N TYR A 95 7.23 -1.38 7.00
CA TYR A 95 8.54 -1.34 6.36
C TYR A 95 8.48 -0.40 5.16
N LEU A 96 9.38 0.57 5.13
CA LEU A 96 9.52 1.51 4.02
C LEU A 96 10.60 1.03 3.04
N TYR A 97 10.30 1.08 1.74
CA TYR A 97 11.26 0.90 0.67
C TYR A 97 11.16 2.07 -0.33
N GLU A 98 12.28 2.72 -0.61
CA GLU A 98 12.36 3.92 -1.45
C GLU A 98 13.16 3.62 -2.73
N PRO A 99 12.52 3.09 -3.79
CA PRO A 99 13.20 2.83 -5.05
C PRO A 99 13.59 4.15 -5.72
N ARG A 100 14.81 4.19 -6.27
CA ARG A 100 15.35 5.35 -7.01
C ARG A 100 15.35 5.16 -8.52
N ALA A 101 15.03 3.95 -8.98
CA ALA A 101 15.01 3.57 -10.39
C ALA A 101 13.87 2.58 -10.70
N ILE A 102 13.43 2.55 -11.95
CA ILE A 102 12.33 1.67 -12.38
C ILE A 102 12.68 0.20 -12.11
N GLU A 103 13.93 -0.16 -12.34
CA GLU A 103 14.48 -1.50 -12.11
C GLU A 103 14.35 -1.91 -10.63
N GLU A 104 14.56 -0.97 -9.70
CA GLU A 104 14.42 -1.20 -8.26
C GLU A 104 12.94 -1.44 -7.88
N GLN A 105 12.03 -0.62 -8.41
CA GLN A 105 10.58 -0.81 -8.18
C GLN A 105 10.07 -2.14 -8.75
N ILE A 106 10.56 -2.56 -9.92
CA ILE A 106 10.23 -3.88 -10.49
C ILE A 106 10.86 -5.03 -9.68
N ALA A 107 12.10 -4.85 -9.23
CA ALA A 107 12.83 -5.85 -8.46
C ALA A 107 12.15 -6.16 -7.14
N VAL A 108 11.60 -5.16 -6.43
CA VAL A 108 10.92 -5.38 -5.14
C VAL A 108 9.73 -6.33 -5.30
N LEU A 109 8.92 -6.19 -6.35
CA LEU A 109 7.80 -7.09 -6.62
C LEU A 109 8.26 -8.50 -6.95
N THR A 110 9.36 -8.61 -7.69
CA THR A 110 9.96 -9.91 -8.03
C THR A 110 10.48 -10.63 -6.79
N GLN A 111 11.04 -9.89 -5.83
CA GLN A 111 11.47 -10.42 -4.55
C GLN A 111 10.28 -10.84 -3.69
N LEU A 112 9.23 -10.01 -3.60
CA LEU A 112 8.00 -10.32 -2.86
C LEU A 112 7.33 -11.63 -3.33
N LYS A 113 7.37 -11.92 -4.63
CA LYS A 113 6.88 -13.19 -5.19
C LYS A 113 7.65 -14.42 -4.70
N LYS A 114 8.94 -14.25 -4.37
CA LYS A 114 9.82 -15.34 -3.90
C LYS A 114 9.84 -15.49 -2.38
N MET A 115 9.30 -14.52 -1.64
CA MET A 115 9.26 -14.58 -0.18
C MET A 115 8.28 -15.65 0.30
N SER A 116 8.74 -16.48 1.24
CA SER A 116 7.91 -17.50 1.89
C SER A 116 6.82 -16.90 2.77
N ARG A 117 7.09 -15.73 3.38
CA ARG A 117 6.14 -14.97 4.18
C ARG A 117 5.96 -13.59 3.55
N LYS A 118 4.80 -13.35 2.96
CA LYS A 118 4.47 -12.09 2.30
C LYS A 118 3.96 -11.05 3.32
N PRO A 119 4.16 -9.74 3.07
CA PRO A 119 3.43 -8.69 3.76
C PRO A 119 1.92 -8.90 3.60
N SER A 120 1.15 -8.48 4.61
CA SER A 120 -0.32 -8.53 4.57
C SER A 120 -0.89 -7.46 3.66
N VAL A 121 -0.19 -6.33 3.52
CA VAL A 121 -0.50 -5.25 2.59
C VAL A 121 0.79 -4.78 1.94
N ILE A 122 0.71 -4.53 0.63
CA ILE A 122 1.74 -3.85 -0.14
C ILE A 122 1.11 -2.57 -0.67
N ILE A 123 1.69 -1.42 -0.35
CA ILE A 123 1.31 -0.12 -0.86
C ILE A 123 2.42 0.38 -1.77
N ILE A 124 2.06 0.91 -2.94
CA ILE A 124 2.98 1.58 -3.86
C ILE A 124 2.42 2.99 -4.09
N ASP A 125 2.92 3.95 -3.33
CA ASP A 125 2.46 5.34 -3.44
C ASP A 125 3.25 6.05 -4.54
N GLY A 126 2.57 6.35 -5.65
CA GLY A 126 3.24 6.89 -6.82
C GLY A 126 3.79 5.82 -7.78
N VAL A 127 3.02 4.76 -8.03
CA VAL A 127 3.43 3.64 -8.92
C VAL A 127 3.91 4.09 -10.31
N THR A 128 3.42 5.23 -10.81
CA THR A 128 3.78 5.77 -12.12
C THR A 128 4.97 6.72 -12.11
N ASP A 129 5.40 7.25 -10.97
CA ASP A 129 6.33 8.40 -10.90
C ASP A 129 7.69 8.10 -11.52
N LEU A 130 8.29 6.94 -11.19
CA LEU A 130 9.55 6.52 -11.82
C LEU A 130 9.41 6.20 -13.31
N PHE A 131 8.23 5.77 -13.77
CA PHE A 131 8.00 5.47 -15.18
C PHE A 131 7.76 6.74 -16.00
N LEU A 132 7.20 7.78 -15.39
CA LEU A 132 6.94 9.07 -16.04
C LEU A 132 8.17 9.99 -16.03
N SER A 133 9.15 9.74 -15.15
CA SER A 133 10.42 10.50 -15.13
C SER A 133 11.29 10.21 -16.36
N VAL A 134 11.06 9.09 -17.07
CA VAL A 134 11.80 8.68 -18.26
C VAL A 134 10.90 8.76 -19.50
N ASN A 135 11.15 9.75 -20.36
CA ASN A 135 10.40 9.98 -21.61
C ASN A 135 10.82 9.01 -22.73
N ASP A 136 10.53 7.72 -22.56
CA ASP A 136 10.69 6.69 -23.60
C ASP A 136 9.39 5.88 -23.79
N ILE A 137 9.08 5.55 -25.04
CA ILE A 137 7.95 4.69 -25.43
C ILE A 137 8.11 3.29 -24.79
N SER A 138 9.35 2.82 -24.64
CA SER A 138 9.64 1.56 -23.97
C SER A 138 9.15 1.55 -22.52
N THR A 139 9.23 2.69 -21.82
CA THR A 139 8.82 2.85 -20.42
C THR A 139 7.31 2.71 -20.24
N ARG A 140 6.50 3.16 -21.20
CA ARG A 140 5.04 2.99 -21.17
C ARG A 140 4.64 1.52 -21.30
N THR A 141 5.31 0.79 -22.18
CA THR A 141 5.12 -0.66 -22.33
C THR A 141 5.53 -1.39 -21.05
N LEU A 142 6.63 -0.95 -20.44
CA LEU A 142 7.14 -1.51 -19.19
C LEU A 142 6.18 -1.25 -18.01
N LEU A 143 5.58 -0.07 -17.93
CA LEU A 143 4.54 0.25 -16.94
C LEU A 143 3.35 -0.71 -17.06
N GLY A 144 2.84 -0.95 -18.27
CA GLY A 144 1.75 -1.89 -18.49
C GLY A 144 2.10 -3.31 -18.00
N LYS A 145 3.31 -3.79 -18.30
CA LYS A 145 3.82 -5.08 -17.80
C LYS A 145 3.95 -5.09 -16.27
N HIS A 146 4.43 -4.00 -15.69
CA HIS A 146 4.58 -3.84 -14.24
C HIS A 146 3.23 -3.89 -13.53
N LEU A 147 2.23 -3.15 -14.01
CA LEU A 147 0.88 -3.15 -13.45
C LEU A 147 0.23 -4.53 -13.54
N HIS A 148 0.35 -5.23 -14.68
CA HIS A 148 -0.12 -6.61 -14.80
C HIS A 148 0.59 -7.54 -13.80
N SER A 149 1.87 -7.31 -13.55
CA SER A 149 2.65 -8.15 -12.63
C SER A 149 2.20 -8.06 -11.17
N LEU A 150 1.39 -7.05 -10.80
CA LEU A 150 0.85 -6.86 -9.45
C LEU A 150 -0.26 -7.86 -9.10
N CYS A 151 -0.92 -8.47 -10.09
CA CYS A 151 -2.09 -9.35 -9.88
C CYS A 151 -1.73 -10.81 -9.57
N PHE A 152 -0.72 -11.07 -8.73
CA PHE A 152 -0.13 -12.40 -8.52
C PHE A 152 -0.58 -13.15 -7.26
#